data_AF-A0A1M5U4C1-F1
#
_entry.id   AF-A0A1M5U4C1-F1
#
_cell.length_a   1.000
_cell.length_b   1.000
_cell.length_c   1.000
_cell.angle_alpha   90.00
_cell.angle_beta   90.00
_cell.angle_gamma   90.00
#
_symmetry.space_group_name_H-M   'P 1'
#
loop_
_entity.id
_entity.type
_entity.pdbx_description
1 polymer ?
#
loop_
_entity_poly.entity_id
_entity_poly.type
_entity_poly.pdbx_seq_one_letter_code
_entity_poly.pdbx_strand_id
1 'polypeptide(L)'
;MKNLLLLIVLILCLSFQQKEKKYTIIGNTENIPNGTIINLFRDYGNISTSIKRDTIINGVFNFEGILDDENVKMYLQIENDKQFNGVCELWVDDKIIKVSANSNLLSSWIVDSKNLEQINLNKFIEKTRNTQIQIDSLELTRNKNRQNKKLSKKILKLTDSLNQLKQEIEFKLIEKNPNSKSAVKLFYENSKFNSKITKQQIENIYNSLTPKYKETLYGEGIYLILNPPNKIEIGNKMVNFKALDKEGLEHSLTDFKGKYILLDFWSVGCGPCHFAMPETKKIDSMNREILTVISISIDTNNEIWKKISEHKKINWINLYDGKGYYGGAANLYSVNGIPSYFLINPEGIIIDKWKGYSKGSIINKLKNHINNFNDN
;
A
#
# COMPACT_ATOMS: atom_id res chain seq x y z
N MET A 1 -32.98 34.74 -32.60
CA MET A 1 -32.36 33.39 -32.44
C MET A 1 -30.88 33.43 -32.02
N LYS A 2 -30.05 34.39 -32.47
CA LYS A 2 -28.64 34.51 -32.01
C LYS A 2 -28.47 34.85 -30.51
N ASN A 3 -29.40 35.61 -29.92
CA ASN A 3 -29.33 35.96 -28.49
C ASN A 3 -29.83 34.84 -27.55
N LEU A 4 -30.54 33.83 -28.06
CA LEU A 4 -30.99 32.69 -27.26
C LEU A 4 -29.91 31.60 -27.17
N LEU A 5 -29.05 31.46 -28.20
CA LEU A 5 -27.88 30.59 -28.15
C LEU A 5 -26.80 31.10 -27.19
N LEU A 6 -26.60 32.42 -27.08
CA LEU A 6 -25.60 32.98 -26.15
C LEU A 6 -25.98 32.75 -24.68
N LEU A 7 -27.27 32.74 -24.34
CA LEU A 7 -27.73 32.48 -22.97
C LEU A 7 -27.58 31.00 -22.57
N ILE A 8 -27.73 30.08 -23.54
CA ILE A 8 -27.55 28.64 -23.32
C ILE A 8 -26.06 28.29 -23.15
N VAL A 9 -25.16 28.98 -23.85
CA VAL A 9 -23.70 28.80 -23.68
C VAL A 9 -23.20 29.41 -22.36
N LEU A 10 -23.81 30.50 -21.87
CA LEU A 10 -23.43 31.07 -20.56
C LEU A 10 -23.86 30.20 -19.36
N ILE A 11 -24.93 29.41 -19.50
CA ILE A 11 -25.39 28.48 -18.46
C ILE A 11 -24.56 27.18 -18.44
N LEU A 12 -23.93 26.80 -19.55
CA LEU A 12 -23.00 25.67 -19.62
C LEU A 12 -21.59 25.98 -19.08
N CYS A 13 -21.29 27.25 -18.81
CA CYS A 13 -20.05 27.70 -18.15
C CYS A 13 -20.23 28.04 -16.66
N LEU A 14 -21.36 27.68 -16.04
CA LEU A 14 -21.37 27.35 -14.61
C LEU A 14 -20.61 26.03 -14.48
N SER A 15 -19.28 26.15 -14.55
CA SER A 15 -18.35 25.18 -14.02
C SER A 15 -18.95 24.58 -12.78
N PHE A 16 -19.15 23.27 -12.79
CA PHE A 16 -19.34 22.45 -11.61
C PHE A 16 -18.13 22.74 -10.71
N GLN A 17 -18.18 23.81 -9.93
CA GLN A 17 -17.19 24.11 -8.91
C GLN A 17 -17.54 23.12 -7.81
N GLN A 18 -17.00 21.91 -7.94
CA GLN A 18 -17.15 20.85 -6.96
C GLN A 18 -16.72 21.47 -5.64
N LYS A 19 -17.69 21.64 -4.73
CA LYS A 19 -17.46 22.28 -3.44
C LYS A 19 -16.29 21.57 -2.78
N GLU A 20 -15.18 22.30 -2.58
CA GLU A 20 -13.99 21.73 -1.97
C GLU A 20 -14.36 21.06 -0.65
N LYS A 21 -14.11 19.76 -0.54
CA LYS A 21 -14.41 19.00 0.67
C LYS A 21 -13.31 19.29 1.67
N LYS A 22 -13.60 20.21 2.60
CA LYS A 22 -12.66 20.56 3.66
C LYS A 22 -12.77 19.54 4.80
N TYR A 23 -11.63 19.07 5.29
CA TYR A 23 -11.57 18.24 6.50
C TYR A 23 -11.05 19.07 7.67
N THR A 24 -11.48 18.67 8.88
CA THR A 24 -11.00 19.23 10.15
C THR A 24 -10.77 18.12 11.17
N ILE A 25 -9.55 18.01 11.69
CA ILE A 25 -9.16 17.09 12.76
C ILE A 25 -8.69 17.93 13.94
N ILE A 26 -9.29 17.73 15.10
CA ILE A 26 -8.95 18.45 16.34
C ILE A 26 -8.55 17.44 17.39
N GLY A 27 -7.33 17.56 17.90
CA GLY A 27 -6.79 16.73 18.96
C GLY A 27 -6.74 17.44 20.30
N ASN A 28 -7.19 16.76 21.36
CA ASN A 28 -7.03 17.18 22.74
C ASN A 28 -6.20 16.14 23.51
N THR A 29 -5.19 16.60 24.24
CA THR A 29 -4.19 15.77 24.90
C THR A 29 -3.97 16.23 26.34
N GLU A 30 -3.99 15.32 27.31
CA GLU A 30 -3.79 15.67 28.73
C GLU A 30 -2.35 15.37 29.19
N ASN A 31 -1.84 14.15 28.94
CA ASN A 31 -0.53 13.69 29.41
C ASN A 31 0.51 13.56 28.29
N ILE A 32 0.49 14.48 27.33
CA ILE A 32 1.46 14.53 26.23
C ILE A 32 2.20 15.87 26.29
N PRO A 33 3.55 15.88 26.29
CA PRO A 33 4.31 17.11 26.44
C PRO A 33 3.99 18.15 25.35
N ASN A 34 3.85 19.42 25.75
CA ASN A 34 3.88 20.55 24.81
C ASN A 34 5.17 20.51 23.98
N GLY A 35 5.08 20.89 22.70
CA GLY A 35 6.18 20.77 21.75
C GLY A 35 6.27 19.41 21.06
N THR A 36 5.44 18.43 21.43
CA THR A 36 5.35 17.16 20.68
C THR A 36 4.78 17.41 19.29
N ILE A 37 5.50 16.99 18.25
CA ILE A 37 5.09 17.14 16.86
C ILE A 37 4.24 15.93 16.44
N ILE A 38 3.05 16.20 15.89
CA ILE A 38 2.16 15.22 15.30
C ILE A 38 2.24 15.34 13.77
N ASN A 39 2.53 14.22 13.12
CA ASN A 39 2.44 14.08 11.67
C ASN A 39 1.09 13.49 11.29
N LEU A 40 0.45 14.09 10.28
CA LEU A 40 -0.69 13.53 9.58
C LEU A 40 -0.20 12.87 8.29
N PHE A 41 -0.39 11.56 8.18
CA PHE A 41 -0.10 10.79 7.00
C PHE A 41 -1.37 10.43 6.24
N ARG A 42 -1.31 10.49 4.92
CA ARG A 42 -2.32 9.90 4.03
C ARG A 42 -1.89 8.51 3.60
N ASP A 43 -2.81 7.56 3.65
CA ASP A 43 -2.64 6.18 3.20
C ASP A 43 -3.08 6.05 1.73
N TYR A 44 -2.22 5.47 0.91
CA TYR A 44 -2.46 5.13 -0.50
C TYR A 44 -2.28 3.62 -0.70
N GLY A 45 -2.83 2.81 0.20
CA GLY A 45 -2.84 1.35 0.15
C GLY A 45 -1.53 0.73 0.64
N ASN A 46 -0.52 0.69 -0.23
CA ASN A 46 0.78 0.07 0.06
C ASN A 46 1.88 1.09 0.43
N ILE A 47 1.60 2.39 0.24
CA ILE A 47 2.48 3.49 0.62
C ILE A 47 1.69 4.54 1.40
N SER A 48 2.41 5.40 2.11
CA SER A 48 1.86 6.55 2.79
C SER A 48 2.79 7.76 2.68
N THR A 49 2.22 8.96 2.77
CA THR A 49 2.99 10.21 2.76
C THR A 49 2.56 11.12 3.89
N SER A 50 3.53 11.76 4.55
CA SER A 50 3.23 12.84 5.48
C SER A 50 2.72 14.03 4.67
N ILE A 51 1.51 14.50 4.98
CA ILE A 51 0.85 15.60 4.27
C ILE A 51 0.83 16.89 5.08
N LYS A 52 0.84 16.78 6.42
CA LYS A 52 0.87 17.93 7.33
C LYS A 52 1.54 17.56 8.66
N ARG A 53 1.99 18.59 9.36
CA ARG A 53 2.49 18.50 10.73
C ARG A 53 1.91 19.61 11.57
N ASP A 54 1.65 19.31 12.84
CA ASP A 54 1.30 20.30 13.84
C ASP A 54 2.00 19.99 15.16
N THR A 55 2.10 20.98 16.04
CA THR A 55 2.78 20.86 17.33
C THR A 55 1.75 20.98 18.45
N ILE A 56 1.83 20.10 19.45
CA ILE A 56 0.96 20.19 20.63
C ILE A 56 1.30 21.46 21.42
N ILE A 57 0.32 22.35 21.54
CA ILE A 57 0.40 23.58 22.33
C ILE A 57 -0.81 23.61 23.26
N ASN A 58 -0.55 23.74 24.56
CA ASN A 58 -1.58 23.72 25.61
C ASN A 58 -2.52 22.51 25.49
N GLY A 59 -1.95 21.35 25.17
CA GLY A 59 -2.69 20.11 25.01
C GLY A 59 -3.56 20.01 23.76
N VAL A 60 -3.36 20.87 22.75
CA VAL A 60 -4.17 20.87 21.52
C VAL A 60 -3.29 20.76 20.28
N PHE A 61 -3.76 20.02 19.28
CA PHE A 61 -3.26 20.06 17.89
C PHE A 61 -4.44 20.07 16.91
N ASN A 62 -4.23 20.55 15.69
CA ASN A 62 -5.26 20.64 14.67
C ASN A 62 -4.70 20.40 13.26
N PHE A 63 -5.55 19.83 12.40
CA PHE A 63 -5.30 19.74 10.96
C PHE A 63 -6.54 20.17 10.20
N GLU A 64 -6.34 21.02 9.20
CA GLU A 64 -7.36 21.36 8.22
C GLU A 64 -6.80 21.19 6.82
N GLY A 65 -7.63 20.90 5.83
CA GLY A 65 -7.20 20.82 4.45
C GLY A 65 -8.32 20.47 3.49
N ILE A 66 -7.97 20.20 2.25
CA ILE A 66 -8.92 19.84 1.19
C ILE A 66 -8.71 18.36 0.85
N LEU A 67 -9.81 17.63 0.69
CA LEU A 67 -9.84 16.26 0.19
C LEU A 67 -10.12 16.25 -1.32
N ASP A 68 -9.39 15.38 -2.01
CA ASP A 68 -9.53 15.01 -3.41
C ASP A 68 -10.41 13.76 -3.61
N ASP A 69 -10.77 13.05 -2.52
CA ASP A 69 -11.57 11.82 -2.54
C ASP A 69 -12.54 11.76 -1.34
N GLU A 70 -13.58 10.93 -1.45
CA GLU A 70 -14.54 10.65 -0.40
C GLU A 70 -14.03 9.58 0.57
N ASN A 71 -13.97 9.92 1.86
CA ASN A 71 -13.52 9.02 2.93
C ASN A 71 -12.10 8.52 2.67
N VAL A 72 -11.13 9.38 2.97
CA VAL A 72 -9.70 9.12 2.83
C VAL A 72 -9.17 8.45 4.10
N LYS A 73 -8.39 7.38 3.95
CA LYS A 73 -7.69 6.77 5.08
C LYS A 73 -6.46 7.62 5.40
N MET A 74 -6.33 8.02 6.65
CA MET A 74 -5.20 8.75 7.19
C MET A 74 -4.76 8.12 8.50
N TYR A 75 -3.60 8.52 9.01
CA TYR A 75 -3.20 8.20 10.36
C TYR A 75 -2.32 9.29 10.97
N LEU A 76 -2.39 9.41 12.28
CA LEU A 76 -1.51 10.26 13.06
C LEU A 76 -0.31 9.46 13.53
N GLN A 77 0.84 10.12 13.60
CA GLN A 77 2.07 9.59 14.19
C GLN A 77 2.77 10.70 14.97
N ILE A 78 3.33 10.38 16.14
CA ILE A 78 4.25 11.29 16.83
C ILE A 78 5.59 11.29 16.09
N GLU A 79 6.12 12.48 15.73
CA GLU A 79 7.46 12.60 15.15
C GLU A 79 8.50 12.20 16.20
N ASN A 80 9.14 11.05 16.00
CA ASN A 80 10.21 10.59 16.86
C ASN A 80 11.15 9.67 16.10
N ASP A 81 12.35 10.16 15.80
CA ASP A 81 13.37 9.46 15.02
C ASP A 81 13.89 8.18 15.69
N LYS A 82 13.62 7.99 16.99
CA LYS A 82 14.19 6.89 17.78
C LYS A 82 13.15 5.85 18.20
N GLN A 83 11.87 6.20 18.23
CA GLN A 83 10.82 5.35 18.80
C GLN A 83 9.51 5.45 18.02
N PHE A 84 9.06 4.31 17.47
CA PHE A 84 7.74 4.20 16.86
C PHE A 84 6.70 3.88 17.94
N ASN A 85 5.79 4.81 18.21
CA ASN A 85 4.78 4.70 19.27
C ASN A 85 3.41 4.18 18.78
N GLY A 86 3.39 3.48 17.65
CA GLY A 86 2.15 3.11 16.96
C GLY A 86 1.60 4.24 16.10
N VAL A 87 0.38 4.05 15.62
CA VAL A 87 -0.38 5.01 14.81
C VAL A 87 -1.81 5.14 15.32
N CYS A 88 -2.43 6.30 15.12
CA CYS A 88 -3.86 6.50 15.35
C CYS A 88 -4.55 6.59 13.98
N GLU A 89 -5.30 5.55 13.62
CA GLU A 89 -5.93 5.46 12.30
C GLU A 89 -7.23 6.26 12.20
N LEU A 90 -7.42 6.93 11.07
CA LEU A 90 -8.54 7.82 10.79
C LEU A 90 -9.17 7.53 9.41
N TRP A 91 -10.48 7.55 9.32
CA TRP A 91 -11.22 7.77 8.08
C TRP A 91 -11.72 9.21 8.07
N VAL A 92 -11.32 9.95 7.03
CA VAL A 92 -11.47 11.40 6.93
C VAL A 92 -12.43 11.75 5.79
N ASP A 93 -13.54 12.41 6.13
CA ASP A 93 -14.46 13.07 5.21
C ASP A 93 -14.56 14.58 5.56
N ASP A 94 -15.66 15.22 5.17
CA ASP A 94 -15.94 16.63 5.44
C ASP A 94 -16.49 16.90 6.86
N LYS A 95 -16.54 15.87 7.71
CA LYS A 95 -17.00 15.99 9.09
C LYS A 95 -15.85 16.30 10.03
N ILE A 96 -16.15 16.99 11.12
CA ILE A 96 -15.19 17.24 12.19
C ILE A 96 -14.83 15.92 12.87
N ILE A 97 -13.53 15.66 12.99
CA ILE A 97 -12.97 14.52 13.69
C ILE A 97 -12.33 15.03 14.98
N LYS A 98 -12.72 14.45 16.11
CA LYS A 98 -12.16 14.77 17.41
C LYS A 98 -11.29 13.61 17.88
N VAL A 99 -10.07 13.92 18.28
CA VAL A 99 -9.11 12.93 18.79
C VAL A 99 -8.83 13.26 20.25
N SER A 100 -9.01 12.28 21.13
CA SER A 100 -8.70 12.39 22.55
C SER A 100 -7.55 11.47 22.90
N ALA A 101 -6.50 12.02 23.51
CA ALA A 101 -5.27 11.30 23.80
C ALA A 101 -4.80 11.53 25.24
N ASN A 102 -4.37 10.46 25.89
CA ASN A 102 -3.87 10.54 27.27
C ASN A 102 -2.56 9.77 27.49
N SER A 103 -1.91 9.35 26.41
CA SER A 103 -0.62 8.68 26.45
C SER A 103 0.11 8.85 25.12
N ASN A 104 1.42 8.61 25.13
CA ASN A 104 2.22 8.60 23.90
C ASN A 104 1.96 7.37 23.02
N LEU A 105 1.19 6.37 23.47
CA LEU A 105 0.82 5.20 22.65
C LEU A 105 -0.39 5.55 21.79
N LEU A 106 -0.19 5.69 20.48
CA LEU A 106 -1.25 6.19 19.59
C LEU A 106 -2.40 5.19 19.42
N SER A 107 -2.17 3.90 19.64
CA SER A 107 -3.24 2.89 19.68
C SER A 107 -4.21 3.08 20.84
N SER A 108 -3.85 3.84 21.87
CA SER A 108 -4.74 4.17 22.97
C SER A 108 -5.64 5.38 22.69
N TRP A 109 -5.41 6.10 21.58
CA TRP A 109 -6.14 7.32 21.27
C TRP A 109 -7.56 7.00 20.83
N ILE A 110 -8.49 7.89 21.16
CA ILE A 110 -9.91 7.74 20.87
C ILE A 110 -10.27 8.72 19.76
N VAL A 111 -10.94 8.23 18.73
CA VAL A 111 -11.38 9.03 17.58
C VAL A 111 -12.89 9.07 17.57
N ASP A 112 -13.45 10.26 17.77
CA ASP A 112 -14.88 10.54 17.65
C ASP A 112 -15.16 11.25 16.32
N SER A 113 -16.05 10.67 15.52
CA SER A 113 -16.43 11.21 14.22
C SER A 113 -17.80 10.68 13.82
N LYS A 114 -18.54 11.51 13.08
CA LYS A 114 -19.79 11.13 12.40
C LYS A 114 -19.53 10.44 11.05
N ASN A 115 -18.27 10.21 10.68
CA ASN A 115 -17.87 9.44 9.52
C ASN A 115 -18.27 7.96 9.71
N LEU A 116 -19.03 7.38 8.78
CA LEU A 116 -19.52 6.01 8.90
C LEU A 116 -18.39 4.96 8.85
N GLU A 117 -17.36 5.19 8.03
CA GLU A 117 -16.19 4.32 7.98
C GLU A 117 -15.35 4.41 9.26
N GLN A 118 -15.27 5.59 9.89
CA GLN A 118 -14.65 5.74 11.20
C GLN A 118 -15.46 5.03 12.29
N ILE A 119 -16.79 5.16 12.30
CA ILE A 119 -17.66 4.44 13.24
C ILE A 119 -17.47 2.93 13.10
N ASN A 120 -17.39 2.42 11.86
CA ASN A 120 -17.13 1.01 11.61
C ASN A 120 -15.73 0.60 12.06
N LEU A 121 -14.70 1.41 11.80
CA LEU A 121 -13.34 1.17 12.29
C LEU A 121 -13.29 1.13 13.83
N ASN A 122 -13.98 2.03 14.50
CA ASN A 122 -14.03 2.10 15.96
C ASN A 122 -14.57 0.81 16.58
N LYS A 123 -15.53 0.12 15.94
CA LYS A 123 -16.01 -1.19 16.42
C LYS A 123 -14.89 -2.24 16.52
N PHE A 124 -13.94 -2.22 15.58
CA PHE A 124 -12.77 -3.10 15.62
C PHE A 124 -11.77 -2.62 16.66
N ILE A 125 -11.43 -1.32 16.64
CA ILE A 125 -10.46 -0.72 17.57
C ILE A 125 -10.89 -0.93 19.01
N GLU A 126 -12.14 -0.66 19.38
CA GLU A 126 -12.65 -0.82 20.75
C GLU A 126 -12.47 -2.24 21.30
N LYS A 127 -12.66 -3.26 20.47
CA LYS A 127 -12.50 -4.67 20.87
C LYS A 127 -11.05 -5.14 20.91
N THR A 128 -10.15 -4.45 20.21
CA THR A 128 -8.74 -4.84 20.06
C THR A 128 -7.77 -3.90 20.76
N ARG A 129 -8.24 -2.75 21.26
CA ARG A 129 -7.42 -1.64 21.79
C ARG A 129 -6.42 -2.12 22.84
N ASN A 130 -6.89 -2.83 23.86
CA ASN A 130 -6.03 -3.30 24.94
C ASN A 130 -4.94 -4.25 24.43
N THR A 131 -5.28 -5.13 23.49
CA THR A 131 -4.33 -6.03 22.84
C THR A 131 -3.31 -5.23 22.02
N GLN A 132 -3.75 -4.23 21.25
CA GLN A 132 -2.86 -3.38 20.46
C GLN A 132 -1.92 -2.53 21.34
N ILE A 133 -2.40 -1.97 22.45
CA ILE A 133 -1.58 -1.24 23.43
C ILE A 133 -0.48 -2.14 23.98
N GLN A 134 -0.78 -3.41 24.28
CA GLN A 134 0.23 -4.37 24.74
C GLN A 134 1.26 -4.68 23.65
N ILE A 135 0.81 -4.87 22.40
CA ILE A 135 1.70 -5.07 21.25
C ILE A 135 2.64 -3.87 21.07
N ASP A 136 2.11 -2.65 21.05
CA ASP A 136 2.91 -1.44 20.87
C ASP A 136 3.91 -1.23 22.01
N SER A 137 3.49 -1.50 23.26
CA SER A 137 4.35 -1.43 24.44
C SER A 137 5.51 -2.44 24.38
N LEU A 138 5.22 -3.65 23.92
CA LEU A 138 6.22 -4.70 23.70
C LEU A 138 7.20 -4.31 22.58
N GLU A 139 6.69 -3.78 21.46
CA GLU A 139 7.51 -3.31 20.35
C GLU A 139 8.42 -2.13 20.75
N LEU A 140 7.92 -1.19 21.55
CA LEU A 140 8.76 -0.14 22.15
C LEU A 140 9.88 -0.72 23.02
N THR A 141 9.54 -1.70 23.85
CA THR A 141 10.52 -2.39 24.70
C THR A 141 11.58 -3.11 23.85
N ARG A 142 11.15 -3.79 22.77
CA ARG A 142 12.04 -4.47 21.82
C ARG A 142 12.96 -3.47 21.12
N ASN A 143 12.41 -2.34 20.68
CA ASN A 143 13.15 -1.30 19.98
C ASN A 143 14.22 -0.63 20.87
N LYS A 144 13.90 -0.36 22.14
CA LYS A 144 14.87 0.15 23.12
C LYS A 144 15.99 -0.86 23.43
N ASN A 145 15.73 -2.15 23.26
CA ASN A 145 16.64 -3.24 23.60
C ASN A 145 17.10 -4.04 22.38
N ARG A 146 17.22 -3.42 21.19
CA ARG A 146 17.50 -4.11 19.91
C ARG A 146 18.73 -5.02 19.93
N GLN A 147 19.74 -4.69 20.74
CA GLN A 147 20.95 -5.52 20.85
C GLN A 147 20.75 -6.80 21.67
N ASN A 148 19.72 -6.86 22.52
CA ASN A 148 19.41 -8.06 23.31
C ASN A 148 18.58 -9.05 22.49
N LYS A 149 19.27 -9.91 21.73
CA LYS A 149 18.62 -10.93 20.86
C LYS A 149 17.70 -11.88 21.62
N LYS A 150 18.04 -12.26 22.87
CA LYS A 150 17.23 -13.18 23.69
C LYS A 150 15.90 -12.53 24.10
N LEU A 151 15.94 -11.29 24.57
CA LEU A 151 14.75 -10.52 24.90
C LEU A 151 13.90 -10.26 23.65
N SER A 152 14.53 -9.87 22.54
CA SER A 152 13.83 -9.64 21.27
C SER A 152 13.08 -10.89 20.82
N LYS A 153 13.68 -12.09 20.90
CA LYS A 153 13.01 -13.35 20.54
C LYS A 153 11.82 -13.66 21.45
N LYS A 154 11.92 -13.37 22.76
CA LYS A 154 10.78 -13.54 23.69
C LYS A 154 9.64 -12.58 23.38
N ILE A 155 9.96 -11.31 23.12
CA ILE A 155 8.97 -10.30 22.76
C ILE A 155 8.27 -10.65 21.44
N LEU A 156 9.00 -11.10 20.43
CA LEU A 156 8.41 -11.52 19.14
C LEU A 156 7.36 -12.62 19.36
N LYS A 157 7.68 -13.67 20.12
CA LYS A 157 6.72 -14.76 20.42
C LYS A 157 5.45 -14.27 21.12
N LEU A 158 5.59 -13.36 22.09
CA LEU A 158 4.45 -12.77 22.81
C LEU A 158 3.60 -11.92 21.86
N THR A 159 4.26 -11.12 21.03
CA THR A 159 3.62 -10.27 20.02
C THR A 159 2.87 -11.11 18.99
N ASP A 160 3.45 -12.22 18.54
CA ASP A 160 2.79 -13.17 17.64
C ASP A 160 1.50 -13.75 18.25
N SER A 161 1.54 -14.12 19.53
CA SER A 161 0.36 -14.64 20.25
C SER A 161 -0.72 -13.57 20.42
N LEU A 162 -0.34 -12.33 20.73
CA LEU A 162 -1.29 -11.21 20.84
C LEU A 162 -1.88 -10.84 19.47
N ASN A 163 -1.07 -10.85 18.41
CA ASN A 163 -1.55 -10.63 17.04
C ASN A 163 -2.54 -11.70 16.62
N GLN A 164 -2.30 -12.96 16.96
CA GLN A 164 -3.25 -14.04 16.70
C GLN A 164 -4.57 -13.84 17.45
N LEU A 165 -4.53 -13.47 18.73
CA LEU A 165 -5.74 -13.15 19.49
C LEU A 165 -6.49 -11.96 18.88
N LYS A 166 -5.77 -10.91 18.47
CA LYS A 166 -6.35 -9.75 17.79
C LYS A 166 -7.06 -10.17 16.50
N GLN A 167 -6.40 -10.94 15.65
CA GLN A 167 -6.96 -11.46 14.39
C GLN A 167 -8.22 -12.31 14.63
N GLU A 168 -8.22 -13.16 15.66
CA GLU A 168 -9.40 -13.96 16.03
C GLU A 168 -10.59 -13.09 16.46
N ILE A 169 -10.36 -11.96 17.14
CA ILE A 169 -11.40 -10.99 17.50
C ILE A 169 -11.90 -10.27 16.25
N GLU A 170 -11.00 -9.77 15.41
CA GLU A 170 -11.33 -9.06 14.17
C GLU A 170 -12.14 -9.94 13.22
N PHE A 171 -11.74 -11.20 13.04
CA PHE A 171 -12.43 -12.14 12.16
C PHE A 171 -13.88 -12.37 12.58
N LYS A 172 -14.13 -12.55 13.89
CA LYS A 172 -15.51 -12.66 14.43
C LYS A 172 -16.36 -11.42 14.21
N LEU A 173 -15.75 -10.23 14.14
CA LEU A 173 -16.46 -8.98 13.84
C LEU A 173 -16.73 -8.86 12.33
N ILE A 174 -15.77 -9.27 11.49
CA ILE A 174 -15.92 -9.33 10.03
C ILE A 174 -17.08 -10.25 9.66
N GLU A 175 -17.15 -11.46 10.23
CA GLU A 175 -18.24 -12.43 9.97
C GLU A 175 -19.63 -11.82 10.18
N LYS A 176 -19.78 -10.91 11.14
CA LYS A 176 -21.05 -10.24 11.45
C LYS A 176 -21.35 -9.04 10.57
N ASN A 177 -20.31 -8.29 10.16
CA ASN A 177 -20.47 -7.02 9.44
C ASN A 177 -19.34 -6.82 8.41
N PRO A 178 -19.30 -7.59 7.31
CA PRO A 178 -18.16 -7.56 6.39
C PRO A 178 -18.20 -6.38 5.40
N ASN A 179 -19.32 -5.65 5.35
CA ASN A 179 -19.60 -4.62 4.35
C ASN A 179 -19.21 -3.18 4.81
N SER A 180 -17.91 -2.95 5.04
CA SER A 180 -17.29 -1.62 5.25
C SER A 180 -15.87 -1.57 4.67
N LYS A 181 -15.31 -0.38 4.38
CA LYS A 181 -13.93 -0.26 3.86
C LYS A 181 -12.92 -0.87 4.85
N SER A 182 -13.12 -0.65 6.15
CA SER A 182 -12.29 -1.24 7.21
C SER A 182 -12.41 -2.76 7.27
N ALA A 183 -13.64 -3.29 7.22
CA ALA A 183 -13.87 -4.72 7.32
C ALA A 183 -13.28 -5.49 6.14
N VAL A 184 -13.44 -5.00 4.89
CA VAL A 184 -12.90 -5.68 3.71
C VAL A 184 -11.36 -5.66 3.70
N LYS A 185 -10.72 -4.58 4.15
CA LYS A 185 -9.26 -4.51 4.32
C LYS A 185 -8.77 -5.54 5.35
N LEU A 186 -9.36 -5.55 6.55
CA LEU A 186 -9.00 -6.51 7.60
C LEU A 186 -9.31 -7.95 7.16
N PHE A 187 -10.37 -8.16 6.38
CA PHE A 187 -10.71 -9.46 5.84
C PHE A 187 -9.68 -9.95 4.81
N TYR A 188 -9.19 -9.09 3.93
CA TYR A 188 -8.07 -9.40 3.05
C TYR A 188 -6.82 -9.79 3.85
N GLU A 189 -6.43 -8.99 4.85
CA GLU A 189 -5.24 -9.25 5.68
C GLU A 189 -5.36 -10.58 6.42
N ASN A 190 -6.52 -10.86 7.02
CA ASN A 190 -6.81 -12.13 7.67
C ASN A 190 -6.76 -13.29 6.67
N SER A 191 -7.39 -13.16 5.51
CA SER A 191 -7.38 -14.19 4.46
C SER A 191 -5.97 -14.49 3.93
N LYS A 192 -5.10 -13.49 3.86
CA LYS A 192 -3.74 -13.61 3.31
C LYS A 192 -2.73 -14.15 4.33
N PHE A 193 -2.83 -13.69 5.59
CA PHE A 193 -1.76 -13.86 6.58
C PHE A 193 -2.13 -14.73 7.78
N ASN A 194 -3.42 -15.02 8.00
CA ASN A 194 -3.85 -15.87 9.10
C ASN A 194 -4.08 -17.31 8.63
N SER A 195 -3.07 -18.16 8.84
CA SER A 195 -3.09 -19.57 8.42
C SER A 195 -4.13 -20.44 9.14
N LYS A 196 -4.80 -19.93 10.19
CA LYS A 196 -5.87 -20.66 10.89
C LYS A 196 -7.22 -20.55 10.16
N ILE A 197 -7.39 -19.55 9.28
CA ILE A 197 -8.65 -19.33 8.58
C ILE A 197 -8.70 -20.28 7.38
N THR A 198 -9.77 -21.07 7.32
CA THR A 198 -9.97 -22.04 6.24
C THR A 198 -10.48 -21.35 4.97
N LYS A 199 -10.19 -21.96 3.80
CA LYS A 199 -10.73 -21.50 2.52
C LYS A 199 -12.27 -21.36 2.56
N GLN A 200 -12.96 -22.32 3.17
CA GLN A 200 -14.42 -22.30 3.31
C GLN A 200 -14.94 -21.09 4.10
N GLN A 201 -14.26 -20.71 5.19
CA GLN A 201 -14.63 -19.52 5.95
C GLN A 201 -14.45 -18.24 5.12
N ILE A 202 -13.37 -18.16 4.34
CA ILE A 202 -13.13 -17.04 3.42
C ILE A 202 -14.24 -17.01 2.35
N GLU A 203 -14.59 -18.14 1.73
CA GLU A 203 -15.66 -18.21 0.73
C GLU A 203 -17.01 -17.75 1.29
N ASN A 204 -17.37 -18.18 2.50
CA ASN A 204 -18.64 -17.82 3.14
C ASN A 204 -18.76 -16.30 3.34
N ILE A 205 -17.73 -15.66 3.89
CA ILE A 205 -17.72 -14.21 4.10
C ILE A 205 -17.66 -13.48 2.76
N TYR A 206 -16.82 -13.92 1.82
CA TYR A 206 -16.71 -13.30 0.50
C TYR A 206 -18.05 -13.29 -0.24
N ASN A 207 -18.81 -14.39 -0.18
CA ASN A 207 -20.13 -14.47 -0.80
C ASN A 207 -21.14 -13.49 -0.20
N SER A 208 -21.00 -13.13 1.08
CA SER A 208 -21.83 -12.14 1.78
C SER A 208 -21.44 -10.68 1.52
N LEU A 209 -20.32 -10.43 0.84
CA LEU A 209 -19.95 -9.09 0.40
C LEU A 209 -20.90 -8.59 -0.68
N THR A 210 -21.36 -7.35 -0.52
CA THR A 210 -22.07 -6.62 -1.58
C THR A 210 -21.13 -6.34 -2.77
N PRO A 211 -21.65 -6.13 -3.99
CA PRO A 211 -20.84 -5.83 -5.17
C PRO A 211 -19.84 -4.69 -4.93
N LYS A 212 -20.28 -3.62 -4.25
CA LYS A 212 -19.46 -2.48 -3.84
C LYS A 212 -18.13 -2.88 -3.18
N TYR A 213 -18.13 -3.87 -2.28
CA TYR A 213 -16.90 -4.27 -1.58
C TYR A 213 -16.12 -5.37 -2.31
N LYS A 214 -16.80 -6.20 -3.13
CA LYS A 214 -16.13 -7.16 -4.02
C LYS A 214 -15.27 -6.45 -5.08
N GLU A 215 -15.74 -5.30 -5.56
CA GLU A 215 -15.06 -4.47 -6.57
C GLU A 215 -13.91 -3.60 -6.01
N THR A 216 -13.71 -3.59 -4.69
CA THR A 216 -12.54 -2.93 -4.10
C THR A 216 -11.26 -3.71 -4.37
N LEU A 217 -10.09 -3.05 -4.30
CA LEU A 217 -8.79 -3.73 -4.39
C LEU A 217 -8.67 -4.91 -3.41
N TYR A 218 -9.19 -4.75 -2.19
CA TYR A 218 -9.18 -5.82 -1.18
C TYR A 218 -10.13 -6.97 -1.56
N GLY A 219 -11.32 -6.65 -2.08
CA GLY A 219 -12.27 -7.65 -2.59
C GLY A 219 -11.68 -8.47 -3.73
N GLU A 220 -11.07 -7.82 -4.72
CA GLU A 220 -10.33 -8.47 -5.80
C GLU A 220 -9.20 -9.35 -5.25
N GLY A 221 -8.44 -8.84 -4.28
CA GLY A 221 -7.39 -9.61 -3.61
C GLY A 221 -7.89 -10.85 -2.88
N ILE A 222 -9.05 -10.78 -2.22
CA ILE A 222 -9.69 -11.95 -1.57
C ILE A 222 -10.14 -12.96 -2.63
N TYR A 223 -10.72 -12.49 -3.74
CA TYR A 223 -11.10 -13.36 -4.85
C TYR A 223 -9.89 -14.14 -5.39
N LEU A 224 -8.74 -13.49 -5.53
CA LEU A 224 -7.50 -14.13 -5.99
C LEU A 224 -6.91 -15.09 -4.94
N ILE A 225 -7.17 -14.89 -3.65
CA ILE A 225 -6.81 -15.88 -2.61
C ILE A 225 -7.67 -17.14 -2.77
N LEU A 226 -8.96 -16.99 -3.08
CA LEU A 226 -9.88 -18.11 -3.31
C LEU A 226 -9.63 -18.83 -4.64
N ASN A 227 -9.18 -18.09 -5.64
CA ASN A 227 -8.97 -18.52 -7.01
C ASN A 227 -7.56 -18.12 -7.46
N PRO A 228 -6.50 -18.72 -6.87
CA PRO A 228 -5.14 -18.33 -7.17
C PRO A 228 -4.84 -18.58 -8.66
N PRO A 229 -4.13 -17.65 -9.33
CA PRO A 229 -3.68 -17.87 -10.69
C PRO A 229 -2.68 -19.04 -10.75
N ASN A 230 -2.41 -19.52 -11.96
CA ASN A 230 -1.43 -20.58 -12.18
C ASN A 230 -0.07 -20.26 -11.53
N LYS A 231 0.60 -21.30 -11.04
CA LYS A 231 1.89 -21.17 -10.38
C LYS A 231 2.92 -20.54 -11.33
N ILE A 232 3.63 -19.53 -10.84
CA ILE A 232 4.67 -18.83 -11.58
C ILE A 232 6.02 -19.45 -11.23
N GLU A 233 6.46 -20.40 -12.06
CA GLU A 233 7.72 -21.12 -11.88
C GLU A 233 8.64 -21.00 -13.09
N ILE A 234 9.93 -21.29 -12.84
CA ILE A 234 10.91 -21.45 -13.91
C ILE A 234 10.45 -22.58 -14.83
N GLY A 235 10.52 -22.35 -16.13
CA GLY A 235 10.03 -23.24 -17.19
C GLY A 235 8.57 -23.03 -17.58
N ASN A 236 7.81 -22.19 -16.86
CA ASN A 236 6.43 -21.86 -17.24
C ASN A 236 6.38 -20.65 -18.17
N LYS A 237 5.29 -20.55 -18.94
CA LYS A 237 4.99 -19.37 -19.75
C LYS A 237 4.73 -18.18 -18.83
N MET A 238 5.17 -17.00 -19.25
CA MET A 238 4.81 -15.73 -18.63
C MET A 238 3.29 -15.56 -18.62
N VAL A 239 2.77 -14.94 -17.57
CA VAL A 239 1.35 -14.63 -17.46
C VAL A 239 1.15 -13.20 -17.92
N ASN A 240 0.31 -13.04 -18.94
CA ASN A 240 0.08 -11.72 -19.50
C ASN A 240 -0.68 -10.81 -18.52
N PHE A 241 -0.35 -9.53 -18.54
CA PHE A 241 -1.09 -8.48 -17.84
C PHE A 241 -1.05 -7.20 -18.67
N LYS A 242 -1.98 -6.29 -18.38
CA LYS A 242 -2.05 -4.94 -18.97
C LYS A 242 -1.74 -3.90 -17.91
N ALA A 243 -0.99 -2.88 -18.29
CA ALA A 243 -0.64 -1.77 -17.41
C ALA A 243 -0.40 -0.50 -18.24
N LEU A 244 -0.51 0.66 -17.59
CA LEU A 244 -0.32 1.96 -18.23
C LEU A 244 1.13 2.42 -18.09
N ASP A 245 1.67 3.07 -19.11
CA ASP A 245 2.91 3.84 -19.00
C ASP A 245 2.66 5.25 -18.42
N LYS A 246 3.71 6.09 -18.41
CA LYS A 246 3.65 7.44 -17.84
C LYS A 246 2.77 8.37 -18.67
N GLU A 247 2.72 8.13 -19.97
CA GLU A 247 1.92 8.82 -20.98
C GLU A 247 0.45 8.38 -20.95
N GLY A 248 0.14 7.29 -20.25
CA GLY A 248 -1.19 6.72 -20.12
C GLY A 248 -1.56 5.74 -21.24
N LEU A 249 -0.59 5.30 -22.03
CA LEU A 249 -0.78 4.26 -23.04
C LEU A 249 -0.78 2.90 -22.34
N GLU A 250 -1.73 2.06 -22.74
CA GLU A 250 -1.82 0.69 -22.26
C GLU A 250 -0.84 -0.21 -23.01
N HIS A 251 -0.05 -0.98 -22.26
CA HIS A 251 0.86 -2.00 -22.77
C HIS A 251 0.49 -3.35 -22.19
N SER A 252 0.63 -4.40 -22.98
CA SER A 252 0.52 -5.79 -22.57
C SER A 252 1.91 -6.39 -22.42
N LEU A 253 2.17 -7.22 -21.39
CA LEU A 253 3.49 -7.85 -21.23
C LEU A 253 3.91 -8.64 -22.49
N THR A 254 2.94 -9.28 -23.15
CA THR A 254 3.13 -10.00 -24.40
C THR A 254 3.60 -9.15 -25.58
N ASP A 255 3.43 -7.83 -25.53
CA ASP A 255 3.85 -6.91 -26.61
C ASP A 255 5.38 -6.88 -26.72
N PHE A 256 6.09 -7.25 -25.66
CA PHE A 256 7.55 -7.26 -25.59
C PHE A 256 8.17 -8.64 -25.87
N LYS A 257 7.36 -9.62 -26.32
CA LYS A 257 7.84 -10.95 -26.69
C LYS A 257 8.79 -10.89 -27.89
N GLY A 258 9.75 -11.81 -27.95
CA GLY A 258 10.75 -11.90 -29.02
C GLY A 258 12.13 -11.39 -28.63
N LYS A 259 12.24 -10.69 -27.49
CA LYS A 259 13.49 -10.41 -26.77
C LYS A 259 13.45 -11.07 -25.40
N TYR A 260 14.59 -11.13 -24.73
CA TYR A 260 14.56 -11.35 -23.28
C TYR A 260 13.77 -10.22 -22.62
N ILE A 261 13.07 -10.51 -21.53
CA ILE A 261 12.39 -9.51 -20.71
C ILE A 261 12.93 -9.62 -19.28
N LEU A 262 13.45 -8.51 -18.76
CA LEU A 262 13.70 -8.35 -17.33
C LEU A 262 12.50 -7.61 -16.73
N LEU A 263 11.61 -8.36 -16.08
CA LEU A 263 10.46 -7.81 -15.37
C LEU A 263 10.85 -7.51 -13.92
N ASP A 264 10.80 -6.24 -13.53
CA ASP A 264 11.23 -5.69 -12.23
C ASP A 264 10.03 -5.10 -11.47
N PHE A 265 9.68 -5.67 -10.32
CA PHE A 265 8.63 -5.16 -9.46
C PHE A 265 9.19 -4.19 -8.42
N TRP A 266 8.69 -2.95 -8.40
CA TRP A 266 9.21 -1.88 -7.55
C TRP A 266 8.11 -0.99 -6.95
N SER A 267 8.49 -0.09 -6.04
CA SER A 267 7.58 0.91 -5.43
C SER A 267 8.31 2.22 -5.16
N VAL A 268 7.58 3.34 -5.19
CA VAL A 268 8.12 4.66 -4.81
C VAL A 268 8.71 4.69 -3.39
N GLY A 269 8.18 3.89 -2.46
CA GLY A 269 8.65 3.81 -1.07
C GLY A 269 9.79 2.80 -0.83
N CYS A 270 10.26 2.10 -1.87
CA CYS A 270 11.20 1.00 -1.73
C CYS A 270 12.67 1.43 -1.84
N GLY A 271 13.34 1.60 -0.70
CA GLY A 271 14.77 1.94 -0.62
C GLY A 271 15.68 1.01 -1.47
N PRO A 272 15.63 -0.32 -1.30
CA PRO A 272 16.40 -1.27 -2.11
C PRO A 272 16.14 -1.17 -3.62
N CYS A 273 14.91 -0.87 -4.04
CA CYS A 273 14.56 -0.67 -5.45
C CYS A 273 15.28 0.56 -6.01
N HIS A 274 15.31 1.67 -5.26
CA HIS A 274 16.07 2.87 -5.65
C HIS A 274 17.58 2.60 -5.76
N PHE A 275 18.14 1.72 -4.94
CA PHE A 275 19.53 1.31 -5.06
C PHE A 275 19.80 0.44 -6.29
N ALA A 276 18.81 -0.29 -6.79
CA ALA A 276 18.91 -1.09 -8.00
C ALA A 276 18.83 -0.27 -9.31
N MET A 277 18.08 0.84 -9.29
CA MET A 277 17.81 1.67 -10.48
C MET A 277 19.05 2.07 -11.30
N PRO A 278 20.21 2.44 -10.72
CA PRO A 278 21.41 2.75 -11.51
C PRO A 278 21.90 1.56 -12.35
N GLU A 279 21.82 0.35 -11.81
CA GLU A 279 22.20 -0.88 -12.53
C GLU A 279 21.15 -1.22 -13.59
N THR A 280 19.86 -1.13 -13.25
CA THR A 280 18.74 -1.30 -14.20
C THR A 280 18.88 -0.35 -15.40
N LYS A 281 19.22 0.92 -15.15
CA LYS A 281 19.46 1.92 -16.18
C LYS A 281 20.62 1.54 -17.10
N LYS A 282 21.73 1.04 -16.53
CA LYS A 282 22.90 0.58 -17.30
C LYS A 282 22.49 -0.58 -18.21
N ILE A 283 21.79 -1.58 -17.66
CA ILE A 283 21.31 -2.76 -18.37
C ILE A 283 20.44 -2.36 -19.55
N ASP A 284 19.42 -1.52 -19.33
CA ASP A 284 18.54 -1.02 -20.39
C ASP A 284 19.35 -0.36 -21.50
N SER A 285 20.25 0.57 -21.16
CA SER A 285 20.99 1.34 -22.16
C SER A 285 21.91 0.49 -23.06
N MET A 286 22.45 -0.61 -22.54
CA MET A 286 23.47 -1.42 -23.20
C MET A 286 22.93 -2.62 -23.96
N ASN A 287 21.69 -3.05 -23.68
CA ASN A 287 21.19 -4.35 -24.14
C ASN A 287 19.84 -4.27 -24.87
N ARG A 288 19.38 -3.09 -25.30
CA ARG A 288 18.05 -2.90 -25.94
C ARG A 288 17.78 -3.81 -27.14
N GLU A 289 18.82 -4.23 -27.86
CA GLU A 289 18.67 -5.12 -29.01
C GLU A 289 18.26 -6.54 -28.64
N ILE A 290 18.65 -7.02 -27.45
CA ILE A 290 18.45 -8.41 -27.02
C ILE A 290 17.57 -8.54 -25.77
N LEU A 291 17.41 -7.47 -24.99
CA LEU A 291 16.73 -7.43 -23.70
C LEU A 291 15.85 -6.18 -23.59
N THR A 292 14.61 -6.39 -23.17
CA THR A 292 13.66 -5.34 -22.79
C THR A 292 13.58 -5.28 -21.26
N VAL A 293 13.88 -4.13 -20.67
CA VAL A 293 13.68 -3.91 -19.22
C VAL A 293 12.29 -3.31 -19.00
N ILE A 294 11.48 -3.97 -18.17
CA ILE A 294 10.14 -3.54 -17.81
C ILE A 294 10.06 -3.44 -16.29
N SER A 295 9.96 -2.22 -15.77
CA SER A 295 9.65 -2.01 -14.37
C SER A 295 8.13 -1.86 -14.19
N ILE A 296 7.54 -2.58 -13.26
CA ILE A 296 6.12 -2.51 -12.92
C ILE A 296 5.99 -2.06 -11.46
N SER A 297 5.28 -0.94 -11.26
CA SER A 297 5.03 -0.41 -9.93
C SER A 297 3.93 -1.20 -9.23
N ILE A 298 4.15 -1.46 -7.93
CA ILE A 298 3.15 -2.02 -7.02
C ILE A 298 2.44 -0.93 -6.20
N ASP A 299 2.50 0.33 -6.65
CA ASP A 299 1.82 1.44 -5.99
C ASP A 299 0.36 1.53 -6.42
N THR A 300 -0.50 2.17 -5.62
CA THR A 300 -1.93 2.38 -5.97
C THR A 300 -2.27 3.85 -6.25
N ASN A 301 -1.28 4.74 -6.22
CA ASN A 301 -1.46 6.15 -6.56
C ASN A 301 -0.62 6.54 -7.79
N ASN A 302 -1.31 6.81 -8.90
CA ASN A 302 -0.72 7.13 -10.19
C ASN A 302 0.09 8.43 -10.16
N GLU A 303 -0.42 9.48 -9.51
CA GLU A 303 0.22 10.80 -9.48
C GLU A 303 1.57 10.76 -8.75
N ILE A 304 1.61 10.10 -7.60
CA ILE A 304 2.84 9.89 -6.84
C ILE A 304 3.83 9.05 -7.66
N TRP A 305 3.36 7.95 -8.27
CA TRP A 305 4.19 7.10 -9.12
C TRP A 305 4.79 7.88 -10.29
N LYS A 306 3.99 8.66 -11.04
CA LYS A 306 4.47 9.49 -12.16
C LYS A 306 5.52 10.49 -11.71
N LYS A 307 5.23 11.27 -10.66
CA LYS A 307 6.14 12.28 -10.10
C LYS A 307 7.49 11.69 -9.70
N ILE A 308 7.48 10.55 -9.01
CA ILE A 308 8.72 9.89 -8.58
C ILE A 308 9.46 9.27 -9.77
N SER A 309 8.74 8.69 -10.73
CA SER A 309 9.35 8.12 -11.95
C SER A 309 10.07 9.17 -12.78
N GLU A 310 9.48 10.36 -12.94
CA GLU A 310 10.10 11.52 -13.59
C GLU A 310 11.34 11.99 -12.82
N HIS A 311 11.20 12.19 -11.51
CA HIS A 311 12.31 12.63 -10.66
C HIS A 311 13.48 11.63 -10.68
N LYS A 312 13.20 10.33 -10.73
CA LYS A 312 14.20 9.26 -10.83
C LYS A 312 14.72 9.03 -12.25
N LYS A 313 14.18 9.75 -13.25
CA LYS A 313 14.55 9.65 -14.66
C LYS A 313 14.49 8.21 -15.18
N ILE A 314 13.40 7.52 -14.83
CA ILE A 314 13.10 6.17 -15.32
C ILE A 314 12.66 6.30 -16.79
N ASN A 315 13.58 5.97 -17.69
CA ASN A 315 13.44 6.17 -19.14
C ASN A 315 13.25 4.86 -19.92
N TRP A 316 13.39 3.71 -19.27
CA TRP A 316 12.96 2.43 -19.83
C TRP A 316 11.46 2.24 -19.60
N ILE A 317 10.90 1.13 -20.09
CA ILE A 317 9.47 0.84 -19.96
C ILE A 317 9.14 0.73 -18.47
N ASN A 318 8.30 1.65 -18.00
CA ASN A 318 7.89 1.74 -16.61
C ASN A 318 6.37 1.82 -16.57
N LEU A 319 5.77 0.80 -15.96
CA LEU A 319 4.34 0.53 -16.02
C LEU A 319 3.70 0.63 -14.64
N TYR A 320 2.40 0.88 -14.64
CA TYR A 320 1.56 1.02 -13.46
C TYR A 320 0.18 0.42 -13.74
N ASP A 321 -0.26 -0.51 -12.89
CA ASP A 321 -1.61 -1.10 -12.96
C ASP A 321 -2.57 -0.60 -11.86
N GLY A 322 -2.05 0.10 -10.86
CA GLY A 322 -2.82 0.64 -9.73
C GLY A 322 -3.42 -0.42 -8.80
N LYS A 323 -3.00 -1.69 -8.91
CA LYS A 323 -3.56 -2.81 -8.15
C LYS A 323 -2.78 -3.19 -6.90
N GLY A 324 -1.57 -2.65 -6.77
CA GLY A 324 -0.65 -2.92 -5.68
C GLY A 324 -0.39 -4.41 -5.45
N TYR A 325 -0.14 -4.82 -4.20
CA TYR A 325 0.02 -6.25 -3.87
C TYR A 325 -1.29 -7.07 -3.94
N TYR A 326 -2.43 -6.39 -4.09
CA TYR A 326 -3.75 -7.01 -3.93
C TYR A 326 -4.17 -7.75 -5.19
N GLY A 327 -3.97 -7.13 -6.35
CA GLY A 327 -4.32 -7.69 -7.66
C GLY A 327 -3.24 -7.45 -8.72
N GLY A 328 -3.65 -7.47 -9.99
CA GLY A 328 -2.80 -7.09 -11.11
C GLY A 328 -1.51 -7.92 -11.26
N ALA A 329 -0.48 -7.31 -11.81
CA ALA A 329 0.78 -7.96 -12.14
C ALA A 329 1.46 -8.56 -10.90
N ALA A 330 1.46 -7.86 -9.77
CA ALA A 330 2.13 -8.34 -8.56
C ALA A 330 1.49 -9.62 -8.02
N ASN A 331 0.15 -9.70 -8.02
CA ASN A 331 -0.56 -10.90 -7.61
C ASN A 331 -0.37 -12.05 -8.62
N LEU A 332 -0.52 -11.75 -9.92
CA LEU A 332 -0.30 -12.73 -10.99
C LEU A 332 1.09 -13.36 -10.89
N TYR A 333 2.11 -12.57 -10.57
CA TYR A 333 3.50 -13.02 -10.39
C TYR A 333 3.84 -13.52 -8.97
N SER A 334 2.85 -13.61 -8.07
CA SER A 334 3.02 -14.03 -6.67
C SER A 334 4.09 -13.23 -5.91
N VAL A 335 4.21 -11.93 -6.21
CA VAL A 335 5.18 -11.03 -5.61
C VAL A 335 4.81 -10.76 -4.14
N ASN A 336 5.71 -11.12 -3.22
CA ASN A 336 5.52 -10.95 -1.77
C ASN A 336 6.63 -10.10 -1.11
N GLY A 337 7.41 -9.41 -1.93
CA GLY A 337 8.41 -8.45 -1.50
C GLY A 337 9.12 -7.88 -2.71
N ILE A 338 9.76 -6.73 -2.52
CA ILE A 338 10.39 -5.97 -3.60
C ILE A 338 11.81 -5.50 -3.22
N PRO A 339 12.72 -5.29 -4.20
CA PRO A 339 12.50 -5.59 -5.62
C PRO A 339 12.40 -7.11 -5.87
N SER A 340 11.58 -7.49 -6.84
CA SER A 340 11.49 -8.87 -7.32
C SER A 340 11.63 -8.88 -8.83
N TYR A 341 12.38 -9.84 -9.34
CA TYR A 341 12.75 -9.91 -10.74
C TYR A 341 12.34 -11.24 -11.35
N PHE A 342 11.89 -11.20 -12.60
CA PHE A 342 11.67 -12.36 -13.44
C PHE A 342 12.43 -12.14 -14.74
N LEU A 343 13.25 -13.12 -15.12
CA LEU A 343 13.88 -13.16 -16.43
C LEU A 343 13.06 -14.09 -17.33
N ILE A 344 12.58 -13.55 -18.43
CA ILE A 344 11.75 -14.25 -19.40
C ILE A 344 12.52 -14.31 -20.73
N ASN A 345 12.53 -15.46 -21.38
CA ASN A 345 13.21 -15.64 -22.66
C ASN A 345 12.35 -15.19 -23.87
N PRO A 346 12.90 -15.13 -25.09
CA PRO A 346 12.17 -14.71 -26.29
C PRO A 346 10.88 -15.49 -26.58
N GLU A 347 10.80 -16.76 -26.20
CA GLU A 347 9.61 -17.60 -26.36
C GLU A 347 8.51 -17.29 -25.32
N GLY A 348 8.81 -16.44 -24.33
CA GLY A 348 7.91 -16.07 -23.24
C GLY A 348 7.95 -17.07 -22.08
N ILE A 349 9.05 -17.79 -21.89
CA ILE A 349 9.27 -18.74 -20.79
C ILE A 349 10.07 -18.06 -19.69
N ILE A 350 9.63 -18.20 -18.44
CA ILE A 350 10.36 -17.72 -17.26
C ILE A 350 11.58 -18.63 -17.07
N ILE A 351 12.78 -18.07 -17.13
CA ILE A 351 14.03 -18.81 -17.02
C ILE A 351 14.80 -18.53 -15.71
N ASP A 352 14.50 -17.43 -15.03
CA ASP A 352 14.97 -17.17 -13.66
C ASP A 352 13.98 -16.28 -12.91
N LYS A 353 13.99 -16.36 -11.57
CA LYS A 353 13.29 -15.43 -10.67
C LYS A 353 14.08 -15.25 -9.38
N TRP A 354 14.18 -14.02 -8.89
CA TRP A 354 14.85 -13.73 -7.61
C TRP A 354 14.27 -12.48 -6.93
N LYS A 355 14.58 -12.33 -5.64
CA LYS A 355 14.12 -11.21 -4.80
C LYS A 355 15.30 -10.54 -4.10
N GLY A 356 15.17 -9.24 -3.89
CA GLY A 356 16.16 -8.42 -3.25
C GLY A 356 17.24 -7.96 -4.22
N TYR A 357 18.07 -7.04 -3.74
CA TYR A 357 19.13 -6.43 -4.53
C TYR A 357 20.41 -6.34 -3.72
N SER A 358 21.52 -6.68 -4.36
CA SER A 358 22.87 -6.30 -3.95
C SER A 358 23.60 -5.75 -5.17
N LYS A 359 24.61 -4.90 -4.97
CA LYS A 359 25.32 -4.25 -6.07
C LYS A 359 25.87 -5.28 -7.06
N GLY A 360 25.49 -5.18 -8.33
CA GLY A 360 25.92 -6.08 -9.41
C GLY A 360 25.10 -7.37 -9.53
N SER A 361 24.09 -7.59 -8.68
CA SER A 361 23.34 -8.85 -8.66
C SER A 361 22.53 -9.07 -9.93
N ILE A 362 22.01 -8.01 -10.55
CA ILE A 362 21.14 -8.14 -11.73
C ILE A 362 22.00 -8.51 -12.94
N ILE A 363 23.10 -7.80 -13.16
CA ILE A 363 24.06 -8.09 -14.24
C ILE A 363 24.59 -9.52 -14.12
N ASN A 364 25.01 -9.94 -12.92
CA ASN A 364 25.52 -11.29 -12.70
C ASN A 364 24.48 -12.37 -13.04
N LYS A 365 23.21 -12.11 -12.72
CA LYS A 365 22.11 -13.00 -13.09
C LYS A 365 21.90 -13.06 -14.60
N LEU A 366 21.86 -11.92 -15.28
CA LEU A 366 21.66 -11.85 -16.73
C LEU A 366 22.77 -12.56 -17.51
N LYS A 367 24.03 -12.41 -17.10
CA LYS A 367 25.18 -13.08 -17.73
C LYS A 367 25.10 -14.60 -17.72
N ASN A 368 24.46 -15.19 -16.70
CA ASN A 368 24.32 -16.64 -16.62
C ASN A 368 23.31 -17.20 -17.63
N HIS A 369 22.47 -16.35 -18.20
CA HIS A 369 21.35 -16.76 -19.05
C HIS A 369 21.41 -16.21 -20.48
N ILE A 370 22.05 -15.06 -20.69
CA ILE A 370 22.07 -14.37 -21.97
C ILE A 370 23.49 -14.40 -22.55
N ASN A 371 23.66 -15.20 -23.60
CA ASN A 371 24.88 -15.15 -24.41
C ASN A 371 25.01 -13.77 -25.08
N ASN A 372 26.23 -13.21 -25.11
CA ASN A 372 26.52 -11.87 -25.64
C ASN A 372 25.89 -10.70 -24.84
N PHE A 373 25.61 -10.90 -23.55
CA PHE A 373 25.19 -9.82 -22.66
C PHE A 373 26.32 -8.77 -22.50
N ASN A 374 26.02 -7.50 -22.79
CA ASN A 374 26.98 -6.41 -22.66
C ASN A 374 26.87 -5.75 -21.29
N ASP A 375 27.99 -5.70 -20.55
CA ASP A 375 28.07 -5.17 -19.20
C ASP A 375 29.18 -4.14 -18.98
N ASN A 376 29.95 -3.81 -20.02
CA ASN A 376 31.07 -2.86 -19.94
C ASN A 376 30.64 -1.47 -20.37
#